data_AF-A0A2M7YTY8-F1
#
_entry.id   AF-A0A2M7YTY8-F1
#
_cell.length_a   1.000
_cell.length_b   1.000
_cell.length_c   1.000
_cell.angle_alpha   90.00
_cell.angle_beta   90.00
_cell.angle_gamma   90.00
#
_symmetry.space_group_name_H-M   'P 1'
#
loop_
_entity.id
_entity.type
_entity.pdbx_description
1 polymer ?
#
loop_
_entity_poly.entity_id
_entity_poly.type
_entity_poly.pdbx_seq_one_letter_code
_entity_poly.pdbx_strand_id
1 'polypeptide(L)'
;MRYSTDIVVIDLEATCPVEDEGNNTIERSSIIEVGAVRLDRRSLEIVAEFSELVRPEDYPIVPFITGITGISPDMVAGKDNFAAVGARFLEWYGPRNKAIIAAFGAYYDIPLLRKECARYGLDYRTNIAGGAFDLRAVATVWLAANDHRTSGLTLDSILEKMDLAGRFTSHRAVEDAKAAAAVLQMHHLGRALD
;
A
#
# COMPACT_ATOMS: atom_id res chain seq x y z
N MET A 1 -21.52 -9.18 -5.95
CA MET A 1 -20.60 -8.03 -6.13
C MET A 1 -20.27 -7.87 -7.61
N ARG A 2 -20.08 -6.64 -8.11
CA ARG A 2 -19.86 -6.38 -9.54
C ARG A 2 -18.93 -5.17 -9.76
N TYR A 3 -17.64 -5.34 -9.51
CA TYR A 3 -16.65 -4.39 -10.00
C TYR A 3 -16.48 -4.53 -11.52
N SER A 4 -16.30 -3.40 -12.21
CA SER A 4 -16.08 -3.37 -13.66
C SER A 4 -14.62 -3.66 -14.03
N THR A 5 -13.69 -3.42 -13.10
CA THR A 5 -12.24 -3.53 -13.26
C THR A 5 -11.64 -4.21 -12.04
N ASP A 6 -10.43 -4.74 -12.18
CA ASP A 6 -9.69 -5.30 -11.06
C ASP A 6 -9.34 -4.21 -10.04
N ILE A 7 -8.89 -4.61 -8.86
CA ILE A 7 -8.48 -3.69 -7.80
C ILE A 7 -7.02 -3.97 -7.50
N VAL A 8 -6.18 -2.94 -7.57
CA VAL A 8 -4.78 -3.03 -7.14
C VAL A 8 -4.67 -2.32 -5.82
N VAL A 9 -4.49 -3.08 -4.74
CA VAL A 9 -4.22 -2.55 -3.40
C VAL A 9 -2.72 -2.33 -3.29
N ILE A 10 -2.30 -1.13 -2.93
CA ILE A 10 -0.90 -0.76 -2.72
C ILE A 10 -0.68 -0.36 -1.26
N ASP A 11 0.53 -0.62 -0.79
CA ASP A 11 1.12 -0.06 0.40
C ASP A 11 2.58 0.31 0.10
N LEU A 12 3.13 1.32 0.78
CA LEU A 12 4.49 1.80 0.58
C LEU A 12 5.18 1.96 1.93
N GLU A 13 6.39 1.41 2.03
CA GLU A 13 7.30 1.81 3.09
C GLU A 13 8.17 2.96 2.62
N ALA A 14 8.43 3.91 3.52
CA ALA A 14 9.17 5.12 3.21
C ALA A 14 10.19 5.47 4.30
N THR A 15 11.26 6.15 3.88
CA THR A 15 12.22 6.79 4.78
C THR A 15 12.16 8.31 4.67
N CYS A 16 12.61 9.02 5.70
CA CYS A 16 12.61 10.47 5.79
C CYS A 16 13.88 10.97 6.51
N PRO A 17 14.15 12.29 6.52
CA PRO A 17 15.18 12.90 7.36
C PRO A 17 14.97 12.61 8.85
N VAL A 18 16.06 12.53 9.61
CA VAL A 18 16.03 12.30 11.07
C VAL A 18 15.17 13.34 11.79
N GLU A 19 15.20 14.60 11.34
CA GLU A 19 14.40 15.66 11.94
C GLU A 19 12.89 15.53 11.72
N ASP A 20 12.44 14.65 10.80
CA ASP A 20 11.03 14.43 10.45
C ASP A 20 10.48 13.09 10.97
N GLU A 21 11.26 12.35 11.79
CA GLU A 21 10.85 11.07 12.36
C GLU A 21 9.46 11.17 13.03
N GLY A 22 8.51 10.38 12.53
CA GLY A 22 7.14 10.33 13.04
C GLY A 22 6.17 11.34 12.40
N ASN A 23 6.66 12.26 11.56
CA ASN A 23 5.82 13.16 10.75
C ASN A 23 5.83 12.73 9.26
N ASN A 24 6.97 12.25 8.75
CA ASN A 24 7.16 11.63 7.43
C ASN A 24 6.35 12.32 6.30
N THR A 25 6.57 13.62 6.04
CA THR A 25 5.78 14.33 5.02
C THR A 25 6.03 13.79 3.61
N ILE A 26 5.04 13.88 2.72
CA ILE A 26 5.14 13.37 1.34
C ILE A 26 6.33 14.01 0.61
N GLU A 27 6.54 15.31 0.79
CA GLU A 27 7.60 16.07 0.14
C GLU A 27 8.99 15.61 0.57
N ARG A 28 9.13 15.19 1.84
CA ARG A 28 10.40 14.81 2.48
C ARG A 28 10.45 13.32 2.84
N SER A 29 9.79 12.49 2.02
CA SER A 29 9.87 11.02 2.13
C SER A 29 10.36 10.40 0.82
N SER A 30 11.15 9.33 0.91
CA SER A 30 11.58 8.48 -0.23
C SER A 30 11.05 7.07 -0.03
N ILE A 31 10.51 6.46 -1.08
CA ILE A 31 10.00 5.08 -1.03
C ILE A 31 11.18 4.10 -0.87
N ILE A 32 11.04 3.13 0.04
CA ILE A 32 12.02 2.06 0.31
C ILE A 32 11.45 0.65 0.10
N GLU A 33 10.13 0.49 -0.01
CA GLU A 33 9.47 -0.73 -0.47
C GLU A 33 8.18 -0.38 -1.22
N VAL A 34 7.91 -1.09 -2.32
CA VAL A 34 6.62 -1.05 -3.02
C VAL A 34 5.97 -2.41 -2.88
N GLY A 35 4.84 -2.45 -2.18
CA GLY A 35 4.01 -3.64 -2.03
C GLY A 35 2.66 -3.46 -2.68
N ALA A 36 2.22 -4.43 -3.49
CA ALA A 36 0.89 -4.40 -4.05
C ALA A 36 0.33 -5.79 -4.32
N VAL A 37 -1.00 -5.90 -4.28
CA VAL A 37 -1.74 -7.08 -4.71
C VAL A 37 -2.83 -6.70 -5.70
N ARG A 38 -3.04 -7.54 -6.71
CA ARG A 38 -4.15 -7.41 -7.65
C ARG A 38 -5.25 -8.38 -7.28
N LEU A 39 -6.46 -7.86 -7.07
CA LEU A 39 -7.67 -8.62 -6.82
C LEU A 39 -8.49 -8.75 -8.10
N ASP A 40 -8.94 -9.98 -8.40
CA ASP A 40 -9.93 -10.19 -9.45
C ASP A 40 -11.25 -9.48 -9.09
N ARG A 41 -11.78 -8.72 -10.04
CA ARG A 41 -12.99 -7.89 -9.86
C ARG A 41 -14.27 -8.63 -9.47
N ARG A 42 -14.32 -9.96 -9.60
CA ARG A 42 -15.53 -10.75 -9.30
C ARG A 42 -15.38 -11.51 -8.00
N SER A 43 -14.28 -12.24 -7.86
CA SER A 43 -14.00 -13.13 -6.73
C SER A 43 -13.33 -12.42 -5.56
N LEU A 44 -12.60 -11.32 -5.82
CA LEU A 44 -11.63 -10.69 -4.92
C LEU A 44 -10.46 -11.58 -4.52
N GLU A 45 -10.23 -12.69 -5.23
CA GLU A 45 -9.01 -13.49 -5.07
C GLU A 45 -7.79 -12.67 -5.50
N ILE A 46 -6.68 -12.82 -4.76
CA ILE A 46 -5.40 -12.25 -5.16
C ILE A 46 -4.90 -13.05 -6.37
N VAL A 47 -4.81 -12.38 -7.52
CA VAL A 47 -4.37 -13.00 -8.79
C VAL A 47 -2.96 -12.62 -9.19
N ALA A 48 -2.36 -11.62 -8.52
CA ALA A 48 -0.96 -11.25 -8.69
C ALA A 48 -0.46 -10.44 -7.49
N GLU A 49 0.85 -10.51 -7.24
CA GLU A 49 1.56 -9.73 -6.22
C GLU A 49 2.73 -8.96 -6.86
N PHE A 50 3.07 -7.83 -6.25
CA PHE A 50 4.29 -7.05 -6.51
C PHE A 50 4.94 -6.71 -5.17
N SER A 51 6.22 -7.01 -5.03
CA SER A 51 6.98 -6.74 -3.80
C SER A 51 8.43 -6.46 -4.17
N GLU A 52 8.83 -5.20 -4.09
CA GLU A 52 10.20 -4.79 -4.40
C GLU A 52 10.72 -3.77 -3.40
N LEU A 53 11.92 -4.03 -2.88
CA LEU A 53 12.69 -3.05 -2.12
C LEU A 53 13.30 -2.01 -3.06
N VAL A 54 13.37 -0.77 -2.57
CA VAL A 54 13.87 0.39 -3.28
C VAL A 54 15.08 0.95 -2.52
N ARG A 55 16.17 1.19 -3.23
CA ARG A 55 17.31 1.93 -2.68
C ARG A 55 16.97 3.43 -2.64
N PRO A 56 16.85 4.06 -1.47
CA PRO A 56 16.57 5.49 -1.39
C PRO A 56 17.80 6.30 -1.82
N GLU A 57 17.56 7.47 -2.43
CA GLU A 57 18.64 8.34 -2.92
C GLU A 57 18.82 9.62 -2.08
N ASP A 58 17.76 10.14 -1.45
CA ASP A 58 17.83 11.40 -0.70
C ASP A 58 18.12 11.22 0.79
N TYR A 59 17.47 10.23 1.40
CA TYR A 59 17.46 10.05 2.84
C TYR A 59 17.88 8.63 3.18
N PRO A 60 18.84 8.45 4.11
CA PRO A 60 19.23 7.13 4.55
C PRO A 60 18.07 6.47 5.32
N ILE A 61 18.10 5.14 5.40
CA ILE A 61 17.24 4.42 6.34
C ILE A 61 17.87 4.53 7.73
N VAL A 62 17.17 5.21 8.64
CA VAL A 62 17.63 5.45 10.01
C VAL A 62 17.08 4.38 10.97
N PRO A 63 17.69 4.18 12.16
CA PRO A 63 17.26 3.12 13.08
C PRO A 63 15.78 3.18 13.46
N PHE A 64 15.20 4.37 13.55
CA PHE A 64 13.76 4.56 13.77
C PHE A 64 12.93 3.91 12.64
N ILE A 65 13.26 4.18 11.38
CA ILE A 65 12.58 3.59 10.21
C ILE A 65 12.79 2.07 10.16
N THR A 66 14.01 1.58 10.41
CA THR A 66 14.26 0.13 10.50
C THR A 66 13.46 -0.51 11.64
N GLY A 67 13.26 0.18 12.77
CA GLY A 67 12.47 -0.33 13.88
C GLY A 67 10.98 -0.49 13.56
N ILE A 68 10.45 0.31 12.64
CA ILE A 68 9.05 0.22 12.19
C ILE A 68 8.93 -0.80 11.07
N THR A 69 9.71 -0.63 10.00
CA THR A 69 9.57 -1.36 8.73
C THR A 69 10.32 -2.70 8.70
N GLY A 70 11.25 -2.91 9.63
CA GLY A 70 12.20 -4.02 9.57
C GLY A 70 13.21 -3.93 8.42
N ILE A 71 13.15 -2.89 7.56
CA ILE A 71 14.04 -2.72 6.42
C ILE A 71 15.32 -2.05 6.91
N SER A 72 16.47 -2.69 6.67
CA SER A 72 17.78 -2.14 7.01
C SER A 72 18.48 -1.50 5.80
N PRO A 73 19.46 -0.59 6.02
CA PRO A 73 20.31 -0.08 4.94
C PRO A 73 20.94 -1.20 4.09
N ASP A 74 21.36 -2.30 4.72
CA ASP A 74 22.00 -3.42 4.03
C ASP A 74 21.04 -4.16 3.09
N MET A 75 19.74 -4.23 3.45
CA MET A 75 18.72 -4.87 2.60
C MET A 75 18.50 -4.13 1.27
N VAL A 76 18.72 -2.80 1.27
CA VAL A 76 18.48 -1.94 0.10
C VAL A 76 19.76 -1.53 -0.64
N ALA A 77 20.95 -1.76 -0.06
CA ALA A 77 22.22 -1.29 -0.60
C ALA A 77 22.49 -1.74 -2.06
N GLY A 78 22.09 -2.97 -2.41
CA GLY A 78 22.24 -3.54 -3.75
C GLY A 78 20.97 -3.50 -4.62
N LYS A 79 19.93 -2.79 -4.19
CA LYS A 79 18.64 -2.71 -4.91
C LYS A 79 18.64 -1.56 -5.91
N ASP A 80 17.73 -1.65 -6.86
CA ASP A 80 17.45 -0.57 -7.79
C ASP A 80 16.85 0.65 -7.08
N ASN A 81 17.03 1.83 -7.68
CA ASN A 81 16.33 3.03 -7.23
C ASN A 81 14.87 3.04 -7.71
N PHE A 82 14.10 4.04 -7.26
CA PHE A 82 12.68 4.12 -7.59
C PHE A 82 12.42 4.26 -9.09
N ALA A 83 13.32 4.85 -9.88
CA ALA A 83 13.12 4.97 -11.32
C ALA A 83 12.86 3.61 -11.99
N ALA A 84 13.67 2.60 -11.65
CA ALA A 84 13.54 1.27 -12.22
C ALA A 84 12.41 0.46 -11.57
N VAL A 85 12.28 0.50 -10.24
CA VAL A 85 11.20 -0.22 -9.52
C VAL A 85 9.83 0.36 -9.90
N GLY A 86 9.70 1.68 -9.95
CA GLY A 86 8.47 2.37 -10.35
C GLY A 86 8.08 2.07 -11.80
N ALA A 87 9.05 1.97 -12.73
CA ALA A 87 8.77 1.55 -14.10
C ALA A 87 8.22 0.11 -14.15
N ARG A 88 8.84 -0.82 -13.42
CA ARG A 88 8.35 -2.21 -13.30
C ARG A 88 6.97 -2.28 -12.65
N PHE A 89 6.73 -1.48 -11.61
CA PHE A 89 5.43 -1.40 -10.95
C PHE A 89 4.34 -0.91 -11.92
N LEU A 90 4.60 0.14 -12.71
CA LEU A 90 3.63 0.65 -13.69
C LEU A 90 3.38 -0.36 -14.82
N GLU A 91 4.42 -1.07 -15.28
CA GLU A 91 4.27 -2.18 -16.23
C GLU A 91 3.40 -3.30 -15.65
N TRP A 92 3.69 -3.73 -14.41
CA TRP A 92 2.90 -4.73 -13.69
C TRP A 92 1.45 -4.28 -13.45
N TYR A 93 1.24 -3.00 -13.09
CA TYR A 93 -0.08 -2.38 -12.93
C TYR A 93 -0.88 -2.44 -14.24
N GLY A 94 -0.19 -2.43 -15.38
CA GLY A 94 -0.79 -2.64 -16.68
C GLY A 94 -1.56 -1.42 -17.18
N PRO A 95 -2.32 -1.59 -18.28
CA PRO A 95 -2.86 -0.45 -19.01
C PRO A 95 -4.01 0.22 -18.26
N ARG A 96 -4.20 1.52 -18.55
CA ARG A 96 -5.27 2.34 -17.99
C ARG A 96 -6.64 1.68 -18.06
N ASN A 97 -7.44 1.93 -17.02
CA ASN A 97 -8.82 1.45 -16.88
C ASN A 97 -8.98 -0.08 -16.80
N LYS A 98 -7.90 -0.85 -16.57
CA LYS A 98 -8.00 -2.29 -16.25
C LYS A 98 -8.11 -2.56 -14.76
N ALA A 99 -7.59 -1.65 -13.94
CA ALA A 99 -7.72 -1.68 -12.50
C ALA A 99 -8.05 -0.30 -11.93
N ILE A 100 -8.55 -0.28 -10.70
CA ILE A 100 -8.55 0.89 -9.82
C ILE A 100 -7.46 0.71 -8.77
N ILE A 101 -6.73 1.78 -8.44
CA ILE A 101 -5.77 1.75 -7.34
C ILE A 101 -6.48 1.96 -6.00
N ALA A 102 -6.07 1.23 -4.97
CA ALA A 102 -6.63 1.28 -3.63
C ALA A 102 -5.50 1.27 -2.60
N ALA A 103 -5.74 1.85 -1.42
CA ALA A 103 -4.80 1.85 -0.30
C ALA A 103 -5.58 1.96 1.02
N PHE A 104 -4.97 1.56 2.14
CA PHE A 104 -5.57 1.74 3.46
C PHE A 104 -5.18 3.10 4.04
N GLY A 105 -5.94 4.14 3.69
CA GLY A 105 -5.52 5.52 3.93
C GLY A 105 -4.82 6.09 2.70
N ALA A 106 -5.57 6.24 1.61
CA ALA A 106 -5.07 6.71 0.32
C ALA A 106 -4.48 8.15 0.32
N TYR A 107 -4.50 8.85 1.45
CA TYR A 107 -3.97 10.20 1.61
C TYR A 107 -2.44 10.24 1.65
N TYR A 108 -1.75 9.14 1.92
CA TYR A 108 -0.28 9.09 2.01
C TYR A 108 0.37 8.41 0.81
N ASP A 109 0.11 7.12 0.60
CA ASP A 109 0.82 6.31 -0.40
C ASP A 109 0.60 6.81 -1.83
N ILE A 110 -0.63 7.24 -2.13
CA ILE A 110 -1.01 7.65 -3.47
C ILE A 110 -0.33 8.98 -3.85
N PRO A 111 -0.34 10.04 -3.01
CA PRO A 111 0.50 11.21 -3.24
C PRO A 111 1.99 10.92 -3.28
N LEU A 112 2.52 10.06 -2.40
CA LEU A 112 3.95 9.71 -2.38
C LEU A 112 4.37 9.01 -3.68
N LEU A 113 3.59 8.02 -4.14
CA LEU A 113 3.81 7.35 -5.42
C LEU A 113 3.81 8.35 -6.59
N ARG A 114 2.84 9.28 -6.61
CA ARG A 114 2.77 10.31 -7.67
C ARG A 114 3.98 11.25 -7.63
N LYS A 115 4.43 11.64 -6.43
CA LYS A 115 5.60 12.51 -6.23
C LYS A 115 6.86 11.83 -6.76
N GLU A 116 7.08 10.57 -6.42
CA GLU A 116 8.23 9.80 -6.91
C GLU A 116 8.13 9.52 -8.42
N CYS A 117 6.95 9.17 -8.96
CA CYS A 117 6.77 9.05 -10.42
C CYS A 117 7.10 10.35 -11.16
N ALA A 118 6.61 11.50 -10.66
CA ALA A 118 6.87 12.80 -11.26
C ALA A 118 8.37 13.15 -11.24
N ARG A 119 9.06 12.85 -10.12
CA ARG A 119 10.50 13.05 -9.97
C ARG A 119 11.32 12.33 -11.04
N TYR A 120 10.99 11.08 -11.34
CA TYR A 120 11.75 10.27 -12.29
C TYR A 120 11.16 10.28 -13.71
N GLY A 121 10.20 11.17 -14.00
CA GLY A 121 9.59 11.28 -15.33
C GLY A 121 8.75 10.07 -15.73
N LEU A 122 8.28 9.27 -14.77
CA LEU A 122 7.37 8.15 -15.00
C LEU A 122 5.95 8.68 -15.16
N ASP A 123 5.33 8.46 -16.32
CA ASP A 123 3.97 8.93 -16.58
C ASP A 123 2.92 8.06 -15.85
N TYR A 124 2.74 8.36 -14.57
CA TYR A 124 1.73 7.74 -13.70
C TYR A 124 0.34 7.67 -14.35
N ARG A 125 -0.05 8.67 -15.15
CA ARG A 125 -1.40 8.79 -15.71
C ARG A 125 -1.64 7.90 -16.93
N THR A 126 -0.58 7.33 -17.51
CA THR A 126 -0.71 6.33 -18.58
C THR A 126 -1.25 5.00 -18.05
N ASN A 127 -1.03 4.69 -16.78
CA ASN A 127 -1.51 3.47 -16.13
C ASN A 127 -2.64 3.76 -15.14
N ILE A 128 -2.47 4.76 -14.27
CA ILE A 128 -3.34 5.01 -13.13
C ILE A 128 -4.06 6.34 -13.31
N ALA A 129 -5.39 6.31 -13.36
CA ALA A 129 -6.21 7.49 -13.59
C ALA A 129 -7.30 7.66 -12.53
N GLY A 130 -7.61 8.92 -12.22
CA GLY A 130 -8.67 9.28 -11.28
C GLY A 130 -8.21 9.29 -9.81
N GLY A 131 -9.18 9.09 -8.92
CA GLY A 131 -8.96 8.94 -7.49
C GLY A 131 -8.47 7.53 -7.12
N ALA A 132 -8.16 7.35 -5.84
CA ALA A 132 -7.87 6.04 -5.27
C ALA A 132 -9.05 5.57 -4.42
N PHE A 133 -9.27 4.26 -4.38
CA PHE A 133 -10.26 3.63 -3.53
C PHE A 133 -9.71 3.46 -2.12
N ASP A 134 -10.20 4.27 -1.18
CA ASP A 134 -9.71 4.25 0.20
C ASP A 134 -10.36 3.12 1.02
N LEU A 135 -9.58 2.09 1.32
CA LEU A 135 -10.04 0.91 2.07
C LEU A 135 -10.26 1.23 3.56
N ARG A 136 -9.71 2.34 4.07
CA ARG A 136 -10.00 2.82 5.42
C ARG A 136 -11.45 3.27 5.56
N ALA A 137 -12.04 3.82 4.49
CA ALA A 137 -13.46 4.15 4.46
C ALA A 137 -14.33 2.88 4.49
N VAL A 138 -13.92 1.83 3.77
CA VAL A 138 -14.59 0.52 3.78
C VAL A 138 -14.56 -0.09 5.19
N ALA A 139 -13.40 -0.07 5.84
CA ALA A 139 -13.27 -0.51 7.24
C ALA A 139 -14.20 0.27 8.17
N THR A 140 -14.27 1.60 8.01
CA THR A 140 -15.14 2.45 8.82
C THR A 140 -16.61 2.05 8.71
N VAL A 141 -17.08 1.79 7.48
CA VAL A 141 -18.45 1.32 7.23
C VAL A 141 -18.68 -0.05 7.86
N TRP A 142 -17.73 -0.97 7.71
CA TRP A 142 -17.83 -2.31 8.31
C TRP A 142 -17.90 -2.24 9.84
N LEU A 143 -17.06 -1.44 10.49
CA LEU A 143 -17.09 -1.27 11.95
C LEU A 143 -18.44 -0.74 12.43
N ALA A 144 -18.96 0.31 11.79
CA ALA A 144 -20.26 0.88 12.16
C ALA A 144 -21.41 -0.12 12.00
N ALA A 145 -21.35 -0.98 10.96
CA ALA A 145 -22.34 -2.02 10.75
C ALA A 145 -22.25 -3.18 11.75
N ASN A 146 -21.11 -3.34 12.45
CA ASN A 146 -20.85 -4.41 13.42
C ASN A 146 -20.72 -3.89 14.86
N ASP A 147 -21.30 -2.71 15.16
CA ASP A 147 -21.32 -2.10 16.50
C ASP A 147 -19.95 -1.87 17.15
N HIS A 148 -18.92 -1.64 16.32
CA HIS A 148 -17.60 -1.25 16.78
C HIS A 148 -17.41 0.28 16.75
N ARG A 149 -16.59 0.79 17.67
CA ARG A 149 -16.14 2.19 17.64
C ARG A 149 -15.32 2.48 16.38
N THR A 150 -15.62 3.60 15.71
CA THR A 150 -14.94 4.05 14.48
C THR A 150 -13.75 4.99 14.73
N SER A 151 -13.22 5.00 15.95
CA SER A 151 -12.03 5.76 16.35
C SER A 151 -10.77 4.89 16.36
N GLY A 152 -9.60 5.45 16.07
CA GLY A 152 -8.33 4.71 16.16
C GLY A 152 -8.14 3.68 15.04
N LEU A 153 -8.48 4.08 13.80
CA LEU A 153 -8.50 3.23 12.61
C LEU A 153 -7.08 3.01 12.04
N THR A 154 -6.27 2.18 12.71
CA THR A 154 -5.04 1.60 12.13
C THR A 154 -5.39 0.26 11.48
N LEU A 155 -4.59 -0.21 10.53
CA LEU A 155 -4.86 -1.49 9.87
C LEU A 155 -4.92 -2.63 10.90
N ASP A 156 -3.94 -2.72 11.79
CA ASP A 156 -3.91 -3.72 12.86
C ASP A 156 -5.16 -3.70 13.75
N SER A 157 -5.62 -2.52 14.15
CA SER A 157 -6.79 -2.41 15.04
C SER A 157 -8.09 -2.83 14.34
N ILE A 158 -8.15 -2.70 13.01
CA ILE A 158 -9.24 -3.21 12.18
C ILE A 158 -9.15 -4.72 12.05
N LEU A 159 -7.97 -5.25 11.73
CA LEU A 159 -7.76 -6.69 11.59
C LEU A 159 -8.11 -7.42 12.88
N GLU A 160 -7.76 -6.88 14.04
CA GLU A 160 -8.15 -7.42 15.34
C GLU A 160 -9.68 -7.53 15.48
N LYS A 161 -10.42 -6.50 15.09
CA LYS A 161 -11.90 -6.49 15.17
C LYS A 161 -12.56 -7.39 14.14
N MET A 162 -11.85 -7.71 13.07
CA MET A 162 -12.28 -8.64 12.03
C MET A 162 -11.85 -10.09 12.31
N ASP A 163 -11.27 -10.38 13.48
CA ASP A 163 -10.70 -11.69 13.85
C ASP A 163 -9.61 -12.18 12.86
N LEU A 164 -8.81 -11.23 12.35
CA LEU A 164 -7.71 -11.47 11.41
C LEU A 164 -6.33 -11.12 11.98
N ALA A 165 -6.24 -10.84 13.28
CA ALA A 165 -4.97 -10.52 13.95
C ALA A 165 -3.93 -11.64 13.76
N GLY A 166 -2.69 -11.27 13.46
CA GLY A 166 -1.57 -12.20 13.29
C GLY A 166 -1.55 -13.00 11.98
N ARG A 167 -2.51 -12.77 11.06
CA ARG A 167 -2.53 -13.40 9.74
C ARG A 167 -1.48 -12.84 8.78
N PHE A 168 -1.04 -11.60 9.00
CA PHE A 168 -0.13 -10.86 8.13
C PHE A 168 1.06 -10.34 8.92
N THR A 169 2.22 -10.19 8.27
CA THR A 169 3.39 -9.56 8.89
C THR A 169 3.28 -8.05 8.72
N SER A 170 3.06 -7.33 9.81
CA SER A 170 2.92 -5.86 9.80
C SER A 170 4.22 -5.17 9.35
N HIS A 171 4.07 -4.04 8.66
CA HIS A 171 5.16 -3.17 8.17
C HIS A 171 6.07 -3.84 7.13
N ARG A 172 5.48 -4.72 6.36
CA ARG A 172 6.03 -5.20 5.08
C ARG A 172 5.00 -4.86 4.03
N ALA A 173 5.38 -4.04 3.06
CA ALA A 173 4.40 -3.39 2.19
C ALA A 173 3.46 -4.40 1.48
N VAL A 174 3.99 -5.54 1.01
CA VAL A 174 3.14 -6.54 0.33
C VAL A 174 2.15 -7.23 1.29
N GLU A 175 2.55 -7.42 2.55
CA GLU A 175 1.70 -8.03 3.57
C GLU A 175 0.66 -7.04 4.07
N ASP A 176 0.99 -5.76 4.18
CA ASP A 176 0.01 -4.71 4.49
C ASP A 176 -0.97 -4.49 3.33
N ALA A 177 -0.53 -4.61 2.07
CA ALA A 177 -1.43 -4.64 0.92
C ALA A 177 -2.40 -5.84 0.94
N LYS A 178 -1.93 -7.03 1.36
CA LYS A 178 -2.79 -8.22 1.57
C LYS A 178 -3.78 -8.02 2.72
N ALA A 179 -3.32 -7.49 3.84
CA ALA A 179 -4.16 -7.15 4.98
C ALA A 179 -5.26 -6.14 4.61
N ALA A 180 -4.89 -5.10 3.87
CA ALA A 180 -5.84 -4.12 3.35
C ALA A 180 -6.83 -4.75 2.36
N ALA A 181 -6.39 -5.67 1.49
CA ALA A 181 -7.29 -6.45 0.65
C ALA A 181 -8.26 -7.32 1.47
N ALA A 182 -7.80 -7.90 2.57
CA ALA A 182 -8.63 -8.71 3.47
C ALA A 182 -9.75 -7.89 4.11
N VAL A 183 -9.54 -6.60 4.40
CA VAL A 183 -10.61 -5.67 4.84
C VAL A 183 -11.73 -5.60 3.80
N LEU A 184 -11.37 -5.47 2.52
CA LEU A 184 -12.36 -5.42 1.44
C LEU A 184 -13.10 -6.75 1.27
N GLN A 185 -12.37 -7.86 1.35
CA GLN A 185 -12.94 -9.20 1.30
C GLN A 185 -13.89 -9.46 2.49
N MET A 186 -13.51 -9.10 3.71
CA MET A 186 -14.39 -9.17 4.89
C MET A 186 -15.68 -8.37 4.67
N HIS A 187 -15.57 -7.14 4.17
CA HIS A 187 -16.73 -6.29 3.92
C HIS A 187 -17.70 -6.89 2.89
N HIS A 188 -17.20 -7.50 1.82
CA HIS A 188 -18.06 -7.98 0.73
C HIS A 188 -18.42 -9.46 0.78
N LEU A 189 -17.56 -10.30 1.34
CA LEU A 189 -17.69 -11.76 1.34
C LEU A 189 -18.00 -12.31 2.74
N GLY A 190 -17.87 -11.49 3.79
CA GLY A 190 -18.00 -11.93 5.19
C GLY A 190 -16.84 -12.82 5.66
N ARG A 191 -15.78 -12.96 4.86
CA ARG A 191 -14.55 -13.70 5.18
C ARG A 191 -13.37 -13.15 4.37
N ALA A 192 -12.16 -13.22 4.92
CA ALA A 192 -10.93 -13.03 4.16
C ALA A 192 -10.58 -14.32 3.40
N LEU A 193 -10.05 -14.16 2.18
CA LEU A 193 -9.56 -15.26 1.35
C LEU A 193 -8.09 -15.53 1.67
N ASP A 194 -7.69 -16.79 1.54
CA ASP A 194 -6.32 -17.28 1.75
C ASP A 194 -5.36 -16.79 0.67
#